data_AF-A0A9X4AVQ4-F1
#
_entry.id   AF-A0A9X4AVQ4-F1
#
_cell.length_a   1.000
_cell.length_b   1.000
_cell.length_c   1.000
_cell.angle_alpha   90.00
_cell.angle_beta   90.00
_cell.angle_gamma   90.00
#
_symmetry.space_group_name_H-M   'P 1'
#
loop_
_entity.id
_entity.type
_entity.pdbx_description
1 polymer ?
#
loop_
_entity_poly.entity_id
_entity_poly.type
_entity_poly.pdbx_seq_one_letter_code
_entity_poly.pdbx_strand_id
1 'polypeptide(L)'
;MKPHTARGHGGRLGVGGCTIVLALTWPSSSFAADEVPRHRVELTADRSLPGCSNPFDFSAILTNWLPVSTLDPTATRSLVVRIRRLPDGGKSVDTTITDEAGAVAHSEHHDYPPTDDCFKVLYWTAFDAAKRIRELAPPQEEEPAAPLPPEPAPPEPAPPKPAPAPPCPACPPPPKPPATPPMRGFVALGATISRGAAPEWGPGLRLAGGLQLASFTLELDGQWMPLLNTRRAGLTDVDIHTFGLTGAGCFKRAPLLGCLLVTGGIVGTVVSSRDYAWRGAGGFFGAGARTAVEFPLSSHLMARVDVEVALPLIGARLDFFGPSPWEHLIPVATGGGSLLYAF
;
A
#
# COMPACT_ATOMS: atom_id res chain seq x y z
N MET A 1 -43.32 40.33 39.90
CA MET A 1 -42.76 38.98 39.68
C MET A 1 -43.43 38.38 38.45
N LYS A 2 -42.70 38.22 37.35
CA LYS A 2 -43.19 37.64 36.08
C LYS A 2 -42.71 36.18 35.99
N PRO A 3 -43.57 35.22 35.61
CA PRO A 3 -43.14 33.83 35.47
C PRO A 3 -42.39 33.63 34.15
N HIS A 4 -41.20 33.04 34.22
CA HIS A 4 -40.45 32.58 33.07
C HIS A 4 -41.04 31.27 32.54
N THR A 5 -41.52 31.30 31.30
CA THR A 5 -42.01 30.12 30.57
C THR A 5 -40.81 29.38 29.98
N ALA A 6 -40.45 28.24 30.54
CA ALA A 6 -39.43 27.34 30.00
C ALA A 6 -40.01 26.59 28.77
N ARG A 7 -39.54 26.94 27.57
CA ARG A 7 -39.79 26.15 26.35
C ARG A 7 -38.82 24.97 26.32
N GLY A 8 -39.34 23.77 26.60
CA GLY A 8 -38.63 22.51 26.38
C GLY A 8 -38.56 22.19 24.88
N HIS A 9 -37.35 22.16 24.32
CA HIS A 9 -37.08 21.56 23.02
C HIS A 9 -36.67 20.10 23.20
N GLY A 10 -37.66 19.20 23.15
CA GLY A 10 -37.46 17.76 23.02
C GLY A 10 -37.15 17.41 21.56
N GLY A 11 -35.90 17.61 21.14
CA GLY A 11 -35.40 17.11 19.86
C GLY A 11 -34.99 15.65 20.01
N ARG A 12 -35.85 14.72 19.60
CA ARG A 12 -35.49 13.31 19.41
C ARG A 12 -34.46 13.24 18.27
N LEU A 13 -33.17 13.14 18.60
CA LEU A 13 -32.15 12.66 17.68
C LEU A 13 -32.40 11.15 17.48
N GLY A 14 -33.18 10.83 16.45
CA GLY A 14 -33.20 9.49 15.88
C GLY A 14 -31.86 9.27 15.19
N VAL A 15 -30.92 8.63 15.89
CA VAL A 15 -29.70 8.09 15.30
C VAL A 15 -30.11 6.87 14.47
N GLY A 16 -30.67 7.12 13.30
CA GLY A 16 -30.81 6.10 12.26
C GLY A 16 -29.41 5.80 11.74
N GLY A 17 -28.80 4.74 12.27
CA GLY A 17 -27.52 4.21 11.80
C GLY A 17 -27.65 3.76 10.36
N CYS A 18 -27.44 4.68 9.41
CA CYS A 18 -27.26 4.36 8.01
C CYS A 18 -25.82 3.85 7.87
N THR A 19 -25.65 2.54 8.03
CA THR A 19 -24.40 1.86 7.72
C THR A 19 -24.20 1.91 6.21
N ILE A 20 -23.66 3.03 5.72
CA ILE A 20 -23.21 3.14 4.34
C ILE A 20 -21.93 2.31 4.27
N VAL A 21 -22.09 1.03 3.92
CA VAL A 21 -20.99 0.20 3.43
C VAL A 21 -20.59 0.79 2.08
N LEU A 22 -19.69 1.78 2.10
CA LEU A 22 -18.93 2.18 0.92
C LEU A 22 -18.01 1.00 0.59
N ALA A 23 -18.58 0.00 -0.07
CA ALA A 23 -17.82 -0.96 -0.84
C ALA A 23 -17.18 -0.16 -1.98
N LEU A 24 -16.01 0.42 -1.67
CA LEU A 24 -15.01 0.71 -2.69
C LEU A 24 -14.61 -0.65 -3.25
N THR A 25 -15.43 -1.16 -4.18
CA THR A 25 -15.01 -2.20 -5.10
C THR A 25 -13.92 -1.55 -5.92
N TRP A 26 -12.68 -1.57 -5.40
CA TRP A 26 -11.54 -1.51 -6.28
C TRP A 26 -11.83 -2.52 -7.37
N PRO A 27 -11.81 -2.13 -8.65
CA PRO A 27 -11.71 -3.13 -9.70
C PRO A 27 -10.50 -3.93 -9.28
N SER A 28 -10.78 -5.13 -8.79
CA SER A 28 -9.78 -6.15 -8.67
C SER A 28 -9.53 -6.44 -10.12
N SER A 29 -8.66 -5.64 -10.74
CA SER A 29 -7.71 -6.19 -11.67
C SER A 29 -6.96 -7.23 -10.85
N SER A 30 -7.61 -8.37 -10.60
CA SER A 30 -6.98 -9.65 -10.76
C SER A 30 -6.33 -9.54 -12.12
N PHE A 31 -5.11 -8.99 -12.11
CA PHE A 31 -4.02 -9.63 -12.81
C PHE A 31 -4.30 -11.10 -12.53
N ALA A 32 -4.87 -11.79 -13.52
CA ALA A 32 -4.82 -13.23 -13.57
C ALA A 32 -3.32 -13.48 -13.51
N ALA A 33 -2.80 -13.64 -12.29
CA ALA A 33 -1.40 -13.78 -12.06
C ALA A 33 -1.11 -15.10 -12.72
N ASP A 34 -0.47 -15.04 -13.89
CA ASP A 34 -0.09 -16.20 -14.70
C ASP A 34 0.27 -17.32 -13.74
N GLU A 35 -0.50 -18.41 -13.77
CA GLU A 35 -0.34 -19.46 -12.77
C GLU A 35 0.97 -20.18 -13.05
N VAL A 36 2.05 -19.65 -12.48
CA VAL A 36 3.40 -20.17 -12.68
C VAL A 36 3.43 -21.59 -12.11
N PRO A 37 3.90 -22.59 -12.89
CA PRO A 37 3.89 -23.98 -12.46
C PRO A 37 4.62 -24.17 -11.13
N ARG A 38 4.12 -25.05 -10.29
CA ARG A 38 4.72 -25.30 -8.98
C ARG A 38 6.03 -26.08 -9.11
N HIS A 39 7.05 -25.69 -8.34
CA HIS A 39 8.37 -26.31 -8.32
C HIS A 39 8.78 -26.64 -6.88
N ARG A 40 9.38 -27.82 -6.70
CA ARG A 40 10.10 -28.19 -5.49
C ARG A 40 11.51 -27.63 -5.57
N VAL A 41 11.95 -26.92 -4.53
CA VAL A 41 13.29 -26.31 -4.49
C VAL A 41 14.24 -27.20 -3.68
N GLU A 42 15.36 -27.57 -4.29
CA GLU A 42 16.41 -28.38 -3.69
C GLU A 42 17.75 -27.63 -3.76
N LEU A 43 18.21 -27.09 -2.65
CA LEU A 43 19.51 -26.45 -2.54
C LEU A 43 20.51 -27.38 -1.86
N THR A 44 21.62 -27.66 -2.53
CA THR A 44 22.76 -28.37 -1.95
C THR A 44 24.00 -27.49 -2.07
N ALA A 45 24.72 -27.27 -0.98
CA ALA A 45 25.98 -26.53 -1.02
C ALA A 45 27.08 -27.28 -0.27
N ASP A 46 28.32 -27.07 -0.69
CA ASP A 46 29.51 -27.53 0.02
C ASP A 46 29.50 -27.01 1.47
N ARG A 47 29.74 -27.90 2.44
CA ARG A 47 29.79 -27.56 3.87
C ARG A 47 30.87 -26.53 4.21
N SER A 48 31.86 -26.37 3.33
CA SER A 48 32.93 -25.38 3.48
C SER A 48 32.52 -23.94 3.11
N LEU A 49 31.29 -23.72 2.63
CA LEU A 49 30.73 -22.41 2.27
C LEU A 49 29.62 -21.99 3.26
N PRO A 50 29.97 -21.50 4.47
CA PRO A 50 28.97 -21.05 5.44
C PRO A 50 28.14 -19.89 4.86
N GLY A 51 26.81 -20.01 4.96
CA GLY A 51 25.86 -19.04 4.41
C GLY A 51 25.31 -19.41 3.02
N CYS A 52 26.05 -20.16 2.20
CA CYS A 52 25.55 -20.65 0.90
C CYS A 52 24.64 -21.87 1.04
N SER A 53 24.62 -22.52 2.20
CA SER A 53 23.94 -23.80 2.42
C SER A 53 22.57 -23.69 3.09
N ASN A 54 21.99 -22.49 3.22
CA ASN A 54 20.71 -22.29 3.88
C ASN A 54 19.54 -22.33 2.86
N PRO A 55 18.75 -23.42 2.81
CA PRO A 55 17.63 -23.52 1.87
C PRO A 55 16.50 -22.53 2.17
N PHE A 56 16.36 -22.09 3.42
CA PHE A 56 15.35 -21.10 3.81
C PHE A 56 15.67 -19.73 3.21
N ASP A 57 16.93 -19.29 3.31
CA ASP A 57 17.37 -18.00 2.77
C ASP A 57 17.23 -17.95 1.25
N PHE A 58 17.63 -19.03 0.56
CA PHE A 58 17.46 -19.12 -0.89
C PHE A 58 15.98 -19.08 -1.31
N SER A 59 15.11 -19.83 -0.63
CA SER A 59 13.67 -19.82 -0.91
C SER A 59 13.06 -18.44 -0.64
N ALA A 60 13.47 -17.77 0.45
CA ALA A 60 13.02 -16.42 0.75
C ALA A 60 13.43 -15.43 -0.34
N ILE A 61 14.65 -15.52 -0.87
CA ILE A 61 15.08 -14.68 -1.99
C ILE A 61 14.28 -15.02 -3.26
N LEU A 62 14.02 -16.30 -3.54
CA LEU A 62 13.25 -16.75 -4.70
C LEU A 62 11.81 -16.20 -4.67
N THR A 63 11.19 -16.09 -3.48
CA THR A 63 9.85 -15.51 -3.32
C THR A 63 9.77 -14.00 -3.58
N ASN A 64 10.90 -13.31 -3.76
CA ASN A 64 10.89 -11.93 -4.26
C ASN A 64 10.48 -11.87 -5.75
N TRP A 65 10.69 -12.97 -6.47
CA TRP A 65 10.51 -13.04 -7.92
C TRP A 65 9.45 -14.06 -8.34
N LEU A 66 9.06 -14.99 -7.47
CA LEU A 66 8.01 -15.95 -7.73
C LEU A 66 6.91 -15.84 -6.65
N PRO A 67 5.63 -16.00 -7.01
CA PRO A 67 4.57 -16.18 -6.02
C PRO A 67 4.91 -17.33 -5.07
N VAL A 68 4.54 -17.20 -3.79
CA VAL A 68 4.76 -18.26 -2.78
C VAL A 68 4.07 -19.57 -3.21
N SER A 69 2.95 -19.49 -3.93
CA SER A 69 2.22 -20.66 -4.47
C SER A 69 3.02 -21.45 -5.50
N THR A 70 4.03 -20.85 -6.13
CA THR A 70 4.94 -21.51 -7.08
C THR A 70 5.93 -22.42 -6.37
N LEU A 71 6.19 -22.23 -5.07
CA LEU A 71 7.14 -23.03 -4.32
C LEU A 71 6.39 -24.08 -3.48
N ASP A 72 6.32 -25.30 -4.01
CA ASP A 72 5.59 -26.40 -3.39
C ASP A 72 6.55 -27.57 -3.14
N PRO A 73 6.82 -27.95 -1.87
CA PRO A 73 7.74 -29.03 -1.56
C PRO A 73 7.28 -30.39 -2.09
N THR A 74 6.01 -30.51 -2.49
CA THR A 74 5.41 -31.73 -3.05
C THR A 74 5.32 -31.72 -4.57
N ALA A 75 5.72 -30.64 -5.24
CA ALA A 75 5.68 -30.57 -6.70
C ALA A 75 6.60 -31.60 -7.37
N THR A 76 6.15 -32.09 -8.53
CA THR A 76 6.90 -33.04 -9.36
C THR A 76 8.04 -32.36 -10.11
N ARG A 77 7.80 -31.14 -10.62
CA ARG A 77 8.86 -30.27 -11.18
C ARG A 77 9.83 -29.88 -10.08
N SER A 78 11.11 -29.80 -10.38
CA SER A 78 12.11 -29.37 -9.39
C SER A 78 13.06 -28.31 -9.93
N LEU A 79 13.45 -27.39 -9.04
CA LEU A 79 14.59 -26.50 -9.18
C LEU A 79 15.70 -27.02 -8.27
N VAL A 80 16.74 -27.60 -8.86
CA VAL A 80 17.90 -28.12 -8.15
C VAL A 80 19.06 -27.15 -8.32
N VAL A 81 19.60 -26.66 -7.21
CA VAL A 81 20.75 -25.75 -7.18
C VAL A 81 21.87 -26.42 -6.40
N ARG A 82 23.05 -26.52 -7.03
CA ARG A 82 24.24 -27.12 -6.43
C ARG A 82 25.37 -26.10 -6.40
N ILE A 83 25.85 -25.77 -5.20
CA ILE A 83 26.94 -24.82 -4.99
C ILE A 83 28.17 -25.56 -4.49
N ARG A 84 29.29 -25.43 -5.20
CA ARG A 84 30.57 -26.07 -4.89
C ARG A 84 31.66 -25.03 -4.70
N ARG A 85 32.64 -25.32 -3.84
CA ARG A 85 33.84 -24.47 -3.73
C ARG A 85 34.87 -24.87 -4.78
N LEU A 86 35.39 -23.89 -5.51
CA LEU A 86 36.46 -24.09 -6.48
C LEU A 86 37.85 -24.09 -5.80
N PRO A 87 38.90 -24.68 -6.42
CA PRO A 87 40.24 -24.75 -5.82
C PRO A 87 40.87 -23.38 -5.49
N ASP A 88 40.51 -22.34 -6.24
CA ASP A 88 40.94 -20.95 -6.04
C ASP A 88 40.14 -20.22 -4.94
N GLY A 89 39.18 -20.90 -4.30
CA GLY A 89 38.26 -20.33 -3.33
C GLY A 89 37.02 -19.67 -3.92
N GLY A 90 36.87 -19.68 -5.25
CA GLY A 90 35.64 -19.30 -5.94
C GLY A 90 34.48 -20.24 -5.62
N LYS A 91 33.30 -19.92 -6.16
CA LYS A 91 32.08 -20.74 -6.01
C LYS A 91 31.55 -21.09 -7.38
N SER A 92 31.19 -22.35 -7.57
CA SER A 92 30.60 -22.85 -8.80
C SER A 92 29.16 -23.26 -8.52
N VAL A 93 28.24 -22.75 -9.33
CA VAL A 93 26.80 -22.96 -9.17
C VAL A 93 26.27 -23.67 -10.40
N ASP A 94 25.69 -24.86 -10.18
CA ASP A 94 24.93 -25.60 -11.18
C ASP A 94 23.44 -25.50 -10.85
N THR A 95 22.66 -24.93 -11.76
CA THR A 95 21.20 -24.82 -11.65
C THR A 95 20.56 -25.75 -12.67
N THR A 96 19.60 -26.56 -12.24
CA THR A 96 18.85 -27.48 -13.11
C THR A 96 17.36 -27.38 -12.80
N ILE A 97 16.55 -27.18 -13.83
CA ILE A 97 15.09 -27.19 -13.74
C ILE A 97 14.60 -28.45 -14.46
N THR A 98 13.77 -29.24 -13.77
CA THR A 98 13.13 -30.43 -14.32
C THR A 98 11.63 -30.23 -14.48
N ASP A 99 11.06 -30.84 -15.52
CA ASP A 99 9.62 -30.85 -15.76
C ASP A 99 8.90 -31.95 -14.95
N GLU A 100 7.61 -32.13 -15.21
CA GLU A 100 6.78 -33.13 -14.52
C GLU A 100 7.17 -34.58 -14.86
N ALA A 101 7.80 -34.81 -16.01
CA ALA A 101 8.34 -36.12 -16.37
C ALA A 101 9.73 -36.38 -15.75
N GLY A 102 10.27 -35.40 -15.02
CA GLY A 102 11.63 -35.42 -14.49
C GLY A 102 12.70 -35.20 -15.57
N ALA A 103 12.32 -34.81 -16.79
CA ALA A 103 13.27 -34.46 -17.83
C ALA A 103 13.85 -33.07 -17.54
N VAL A 104 15.11 -32.87 -17.89
CA VAL A 104 15.79 -31.58 -17.70
C VAL A 104 15.23 -30.58 -18.72
N ALA A 105 14.42 -29.64 -18.24
CA ALA A 105 13.88 -28.55 -19.04
C ALA A 105 14.93 -27.45 -19.25
N HIS A 106 15.79 -27.20 -18.25
CA HIS A 106 16.86 -26.23 -18.34
C HIS A 106 18.04 -26.58 -17.43
N SER A 107 19.25 -26.25 -17.84
CA SER A 107 20.45 -26.34 -17.00
C SER A 107 21.40 -25.20 -17.32
N GLU A 108 21.96 -24.60 -16.27
CA GLU A 108 22.88 -23.47 -16.36
C GLU A 108 24.00 -23.62 -15.33
N HIS A 109 25.18 -23.11 -15.68
CA HIS A 109 26.38 -23.16 -14.86
C HIS A 109 26.98 -21.76 -14.74
N HIS A 110 27.36 -21.37 -13.52
CA HIS A 110 27.97 -20.08 -13.26
C HIS A 110 29.07 -20.17 -12.21
N ASP A 111 30.23 -19.55 -12.49
CA ASP A 111 31.33 -19.44 -11.54
C ASP A 111 31.44 -18.01 -11.00
N TYR A 112 31.55 -17.90 -9.68
CA TYR A 112 31.68 -16.66 -8.94
C TYR A 112 33.09 -16.54 -8.33
N PRO A 113 33.68 -15.33 -8.32
CA PRO A 113 35.02 -15.13 -7.78
C PRO A 113 35.07 -15.38 -6.26
N PRO A 114 36.27 -15.63 -5.70
CA PRO A 114 36.46 -15.83 -4.27
C PRO A 114 36.00 -14.64 -3.42
N THR A 115 35.98 -13.43 -3.99
CA THR A 115 35.58 -12.18 -3.34
C THR A 115 34.06 -12.03 -3.15
N ASP A 116 33.24 -12.75 -3.90
CA ASP A 116 31.78 -12.60 -3.82
C ASP A 116 31.23 -13.28 -2.56
N ASP A 117 30.40 -12.60 -1.79
CA ASP A 117 29.76 -13.19 -0.62
C ASP A 117 28.67 -14.22 -1.03
N CYS A 118 28.36 -15.15 -0.12
CA CYS A 118 27.34 -16.18 -0.36
C CYS A 118 25.96 -15.58 -0.65
N PHE A 119 25.63 -14.43 -0.05
CA PHE A 119 24.35 -13.77 -0.27
C PHE A 119 24.19 -13.35 -1.73
N LYS A 120 25.21 -12.72 -2.32
CA LYS A 120 25.25 -12.32 -3.73
C LYS A 120 25.13 -13.52 -4.66
N VAL A 121 25.83 -14.61 -4.36
CA VAL A 121 25.73 -15.87 -5.13
C VAL A 121 24.29 -16.40 -5.11
N LEU A 122 23.68 -16.50 -3.92
CA LEU A 122 22.30 -16.97 -3.77
C LEU A 122 21.30 -16.02 -4.47
N TYR A 123 21.52 -14.70 -4.38
CA TYR A 123 20.64 -13.69 -4.97
C TYR A 123 20.55 -13.81 -6.48
N TRP A 124 21.70 -13.80 -7.17
CA TRP A 124 21.73 -13.89 -8.62
C TRP A 124 21.23 -15.25 -9.12
N THR A 125 21.61 -16.33 -8.43
CA THR A 125 21.12 -17.67 -8.73
C THR A 125 19.58 -17.76 -8.62
N ALA A 126 18.99 -17.16 -7.58
CA ALA A 126 17.54 -17.13 -7.40
C ALA A 126 16.84 -16.28 -8.47
N PHE A 127 17.40 -15.12 -8.80
CA PHE A 127 16.89 -14.25 -9.86
C PHE A 127 16.87 -14.97 -11.22
N ASP A 128 17.99 -15.59 -11.61
CA ASP A 128 18.11 -16.31 -12.87
C ASP A 128 17.17 -17.51 -12.90
N ALA A 129 17.11 -18.30 -11.83
CA ALA A 129 16.17 -19.42 -11.73
C ALA A 129 14.71 -18.98 -11.86
N ALA A 130 14.31 -17.88 -11.20
CA ALA A 130 12.95 -17.34 -11.28
C ALA A 130 12.60 -16.90 -12.71
N LYS A 131 13.54 -16.25 -13.41
CA LYS A 131 13.38 -15.87 -14.81
C LYS A 131 13.15 -17.10 -15.69
N ARG A 132 13.96 -18.15 -15.52
CA ARG A 132 13.82 -19.40 -16.29
C ARG A 132 12.51 -20.13 -16.00
N ILE A 133 12.08 -20.18 -14.75
CA ILE A 133 10.79 -20.77 -14.37
C ILE A 133 9.62 -20.08 -15.09
N ARG A 134 9.67 -18.74 -15.20
CA ARG A 134 8.65 -17.98 -15.94
C ARG A 134 8.72 -18.22 -17.45
N GLU A 135 9.92 -18.30 -18.03
CA GLU A 135 10.12 -18.62 -19.45
C GLU A 135 9.62 -20.03 -19.83
N LEU A 136 9.67 -20.97 -18.88
CA LEU A 136 9.18 -22.35 -19.04
C LEU A 136 7.68 -22.51 -18.70
N ALA A 137 7.00 -21.46 -18.26
CA ALA A 137 5.57 -21.51 -18.05
C ALA A 137 4.89 -21.77 -19.41
N PRO A 138 3.92 -22.70 -19.48
CA PRO A 138 3.18 -22.92 -20.72
C PRO A 138 2.57 -21.60 -21.19
N PRO A 139 2.56 -21.31 -22.50
CA PRO A 139 1.86 -20.15 -23.04
C PRO A 139 0.43 -20.19 -22.51
N GLN A 140 -0.02 -19.10 -21.90
CA GLN A 140 -1.39 -19.02 -21.45
C GLN A 140 -2.27 -19.18 -22.68
N GLU A 141 -3.08 -20.24 -22.71
CA GLU A 141 -4.17 -20.33 -23.67
C GLU A 141 -5.08 -19.14 -23.33
N GLU A 142 -5.05 -18.11 -24.18
CA GLU A 142 -5.89 -16.92 -24.01
C GLU A 142 -7.32 -17.40 -23.78
N GLU A 143 -7.80 -17.24 -22.55
CA GLU A 143 -9.17 -17.60 -22.22
C GLU A 143 -10.06 -16.87 -23.23
N PRO A 144 -10.91 -17.59 -23.99
CA PRO A 144 -11.66 -17.00 -25.09
C PRO A 144 -12.33 -15.73 -24.59
N ALA A 145 -11.95 -14.60 -25.20
CA ALA A 145 -12.38 -13.28 -24.75
C ALA A 145 -13.87 -13.34 -24.43
N ALA A 146 -14.22 -13.10 -23.16
CA ALA A 146 -15.60 -13.19 -22.72
C ALA A 146 -16.46 -12.39 -23.70
N PRO A 147 -17.59 -12.95 -24.18
CA PRO A 147 -18.41 -12.30 -25.19
C PRO A 147 -18.70 -10.87 -24.75
N LEU A 148 -18.36 -9.91 -25.62
CA LEU A 148 -18.55 -8.49 -25.35
C LEU A 148 -19.96 -8.27 -24.81
N PRO A 149 -20.13 -7.49 -23.72
CA PRO A 149 -21.45 -7.12 -23.24
C PRO A 149 -22.28 -6.57 -24.40
N PRO A 150 -23.56 -6.94 -24.51
CA PRO A 150 -24.43 -6.43 -25.58
C PRO A 150 -24.43 -4.90 -25.55
N GLU A 151 -24.24 -4.31 -26.74
CA GLU A 151 -24.17 -2.86 -26.93
C GLU A 151 -25.42 -2.20 -26.30
N PRO A 152 -25.24 -1.21 -25.40
CA PRO A 152 -26.37 -0.56 -24.75
C PRO A 152 -27.30 0.06 -25.81
N ALA A 153 -28.60 -0.20 -25.66
CA ALA A 153 -29.61 0.24 -26.61
C ALA A 153 -29.52 1.77 -26.86
N PRO A 154 -29.80 2.22 -28.10
CA PRO A 154 -29.76 3.64 -28.46
C PRO A 154 -30.61 4.48 -27.50
N PRO A 155 -30.11 5.63 -27.00
CA PRO A 155 -30.88 6.50 -26.13
C PRO A 155 -32.16 6.98 -26.83
N GLU A 156 -33.29 6.91 -26.14
CA GLU A 156 -34.58 7.39 -26.65
C GLU A 156 -34.51 8.87 -27.05
N PRO A 157 -35.26 9.29 -28.09
CA PRO A 157 -35.30 10.67 -28.54
C PRO A 157 -35.72 11.61 -27.41
N ALA A 158 -34.95 12.69 -27.22
CA ALA A 158 -35.27 13.71 -26.24
C ALA A 158 -36.69 14.28 -26.49
N PRO A 159 -37.52 14.42 -25.44
CA PRO A 159 -38.87 14.96 -25.59
C PRO A 159 -38.85 16.40 -26.14
N PRO A 160 -39.89 16.79 -26.90
CA PRO A 160 -39.97 18.10 -27.54
C PRO A 160 -39.91 19.24 -26.52
N LYS A 161 -39.10 20.25 -26.85
CA LYS A 161 -38.92 21.48 -26.04
C LYS A 161 -40.30 22.12 -25.75
N PRO A 162 -40.64 22.38 -24.47
CA PRO A 162 -41.88 23.07 -24.12
C PRO A 162 -41.94 24.47 -24.73
N ALA A 163 -43.15 24.88 -25.12
CA ALA A 163 -43.42 26.19 -25.69
C ALA A 163 -43.06 27.34 -24.71
N PRO A 164 -42.67 28.52 -25.23
CA PRO A 164 -42.30 29.67 -24.40
C PRO A 164 -43.45 30.10 -23.49
N ALA A 165 -43.18 30.15 -22.18
CA ALA A 165 -44.14 30.62 -21.21
C ALA A 165 -44.41 32.14 -21.38
N PRO A 166 -45.64 32.61 -21.11
CA PRO A 166 -46.01 34.01 -21.19
C PRO A 166 -45.16 34.90 -20.25
N PRO A 167 -44.98 36.20 -20.57
CA PRO A 167 -44.15 37.11 -19.79
C PRO A 167 -44.69 37.25 -18.36
N CYS A 168 -43.85 36.88 -17.39
CA CYS A 168 -44.19 36.90 -15.98
C CYS A 168 -44.33 38.36 -15.47
N PRO A 169 -45.43 38.72 -14.79
CA PRO A 169 -45.56 40.02 -14.13
C PRO A 169 -44.50 40.18 -13.04
N ALA A 170 -43.71 41.26 -13.12
CA ALA A 170 -42.78 41.76 -12.11
C ALA A 170 -42.18 40.69 -11.17
N CYS A 171 -41.12 40.01 -11.62
CA CYS A 171 -40.39 39.07 -10.79
C CYS A 171 -39.98 39.75 -9.46
N PRO A 172 -40.19 39.10 -8.31
CA PRO A 172 -39.69 39.59 -7.03
C PRO A 172 -38.17 39.80 -7.13
N PRO A 173 -37.60 40.78 -6.41
CA PRO A 173 -36.18 41.05 -6.45
C PRO A 173 -35.41 39.76 -6.14
N PRO A 174 -34.31 39.48 -6.87
CA PRO A 174 -33.55 38.26 -6.67
C PRO A 174 -33.14 38.14 -5.20
N PRO A 175 -33.27 36.95 -4.58
CA PRO A 175 -32.87 36.75 -3.21
C PRO A 175 -31.41 37.18 -3.04
N LYS A 176 -31.13 37.91 -1.95
CA LYS A 176 -29.77 38.36 -1.64
C LYS A 176 -28.85 37.14 -1.62
N PRO A 177 -27.67 37.20 -2.30
CA PRO A 177 -26.72 36.10 -2.27
C PRO A 177 -26.44 35.68 -0.82
N PRO A 178 -26.39 34.38 -0.53
CA PRO A 178 -26.02 33.90 0.80
C PRO A 178 -24.65 34.48 1.17
N ALA A 179 -24.50 34.93 2.42
CA ALA A 179 -23.23 35.45 2.90
C ALA A 179 -22.14 34.38 2.75
N THR A 180 -20.99 34.75 2.18
CA THR A 180 -19.84 33.85 2.06
C THR A 180 -19.46 33.35 3.45
N PRO A 181 -19.35 32.03 3.68
CA PRO A 181 -18.92 31.49 4.95
C PRO A 181 -17.55 32.06 5.34
N PRO A 182 -17.32 32.42 6.61
CA PRO A 182 -16.01 32.86 7.05
C PRO A 182 -14.99 31.72 6.93
N MET A 183 -13.76 32.07 6.54
CA MET A 183 -12.63 31.14 6.60
C MET A 183 -12.34 30.80 8.06
N ARG A 184 -12.19 29.52 8.39
CA ARG A 184 -11.89 29.03 9.75
C ARG A 184 -10.59 28.26 9.79
N GLY A 185 -9.81 28.44 10.85
CA GLY A 185 -8.65 27.61 11.12
C GLY A 185 -9.05 26.35 11.86
N PHE A 186 -8.26 25.28 11.75
CA PHE A 186 -8.41 24.13 12.65
C PHE A 186 -7.07 23.49 12.99
N VAL A 187 -7.05 22.80 14.12
CA VAL A 187 -6.01 21.85 14.53
C VAL A 187 -6.64 20.52 14.87
N ALA A 188 -5.92 19.42 14.62
CA ALA A 188 -6.39 18.08 14.88
C ALA A 188 -5.29 17.24 15.53
N LEU A 189 -5.66 16.44 16.52
CA LEU A 189 -4.79 15.45 17.16
C LEU A 189 -5.45 14.07 17.07
N GLY A 190 -4.69 13.06 16.69
CA GLY A 190 -5.23 11.73 16.46
C GLY A 190 -4.21 10.61 16.54
N ALA A 191 -4.74 9.42 16.30
CA ALA A 191 -3.98 8.20 16.15
C ALA A 191 -4.22 7.63 14.75
N THR A 192 -3.23 6.91 14.24
CA THR A 192 -3.29 6.27 12.93
C THR A 192 -2.73 4.86 13.01
N ILE A 193 -3.13 4.01 12.07
CA ILE A 193 -2.55 2.71 11.79
C ILE A 193 -2.20 2.71 10.31
N SER A 194 -0.96 2.42 9.96
CA SER A 194 -0.51 2.42 8.57
C SER A 194 0.24 1.15 8.19
N ARG A 195 0.22 0.85 6.90
CA ARG A 195 0.97 -0.22 6.23
C ARG A 195 1.65 0.35 4.99
N GLY A 196 2.85 -0.14 4.69
CA GLY A 196 3.63 0.25 3.50
C GLY A 196 4.94 0.95 3.84
N ALA A 197 4.97 1.77 4.90
CA ALA A 197 6.23 2.29 5.45
C ALA A 197 6.99 1.25 6.29
N ALA A 198 6.26 0.26 6.82
CA ALA A 198 6.78 -0.92 7.51
C ALA A 198 6.11 -2.18 6.92
N PRO A 199 6.73 -3.38 7.11
CA PRO A 199 6.17 -4.66 6.65
C PRO A 199 4.78 -4.94 7.21
N GLU A 200 4.58 -4.52 8.45
CA GLU A 200 3.41 -4.82 9.26
C GLU A 200 2.59 -3.54 9.49
N TRP A 201 1.35 -3.73 9.91
CA TRP A 201 0.54 -2.62 10.38
C TRP A 201 1.13 -2.05 11.66
N GLY A 202 1.37 -0.74 11.66
CA GLY A 202 1.95 -0.06 12.81
C GLY A 202 1.08 1.08 13.32
N PRO A 203 0.89 1.23 14.64
CA PRO A 203 0.26 2.42 15.19
C PRO A 203 1.17 3.65 15.05
N GLY A 204 0.55 4.82 14.96
CA GLY A 204 1.23 6.10 14.91
C GLY A 204 0.39 7.22 15.55
N LEU A 205 1.06 8.33 15.83
CA LEU A 205 0.46 9.58 16.26
C LEU A 205 0.36 10.53 15.08
N ARG A 206 -0.68 11.37 15.10
CA ARG A 206 -1.01 12.28 14.01
C ARG A 206 -1.35 13.66 14.54
N LEU A 207 -0.76 14.69 13.95
CA LEU A 207 -1.04 16.09 14.23
C LEU A 207 -1.31 16.81 12.89
N ALA A 208 -2.50 17.37 12.73
CA ALA A 208 -2.86 18.10 11.52
C ALA A 208 -3.35 19.51 11.83
N GLY A 209 -3.27 20.38 10.83
CA GLY A 209 -3.82 21.73 10.88
C GLY A 209 -4.18 22.21 9.48
N GLY A 210 -5.09 23.17 9.40
CA GLY A 210 -5.57 23.61 8.10
C GLY A 210 -6.54 24.78 8.11
N LEU A 211 -7.02 25.09 6.91
CA LEU A 211 -7.96 26.17 6.63
C LEU A 211 -9.22 25.58 6.00
N GLN A 212 -10.38 25.91 6.58
CA GLN A 212 -11.69 25.53 6.09
C GLN A 212 -12.35 26.71 5.38
N LEU A 213 -12.61 26.53 4.09
CA LEU A 213 -13.43 27.41 3.25
C LEU A 213 -14.83 26.79 3.09
N ALA A 214 -15.71 27.46 2.34
CA ALA A 214 -17.11 27.07 2.17
C ALA A 214 -17.32 25.61 1.72
N SER A 215 -16.56 25.16 0.71
CA SER A 215 -16.68 23.83 0.09
C SER A 215 -15.34 23.09 0.03
N PHE A 216 -14.27 23.76 0.46
CA PHE A 216 -12.90 23.31 0.28
C PHE A 216 -12.14 23.41 1.58
N THR A 217 -11.22 22.49 1.83
CA THR A 217 -10.35 22.49 3.00
C THR A 217 -8.93 22.19 2.57
N LEU A 218 -8.00 23.00 3.04
CA LEU A 218 -6.57 22.76 2.89
C LEU A 218 -6.03 22.23 4.21
N GLU A 219 -5.27 21.14 4.15
CA GLU A 219 -4.77 20.46 5.33
C GLU A 219 -3.28 20.12 5.17
N LEU A 220 -2.54 20.33 6.25
CA LEU A 220 -1.18 19.84 6.43
C LEU A 220 -1.15 18.94 7.67
N ASP A 221 -0.50 17.80 7.54
CA ASP A 221 -0.59 16.70 8.48
C ASP A 221 0.78 16.08 8.70
N GLY A 222 1.19 15.94 9.96
CA GLY A 222 2.39 15.25 10.38
C GLY A 222 2.06 13.97 11.11
N GLN A 223 2.66 12.88 10.65
CA GLN A 223 2.52 11.57 11.27
C GLN A 223 3.87 11.06 11.78
N TRP A 224 3.84 10.45 12.96
CA TRP A 224 4.99 9.79 13.57
C TRP A 224 4.62 8.39 14.00
N MET A 225 5.35 7.41 13.47
CA MET A 225 5.26 6.01 13.89
C MET A 225 6.49 5.73 14.76
N PRO A 226 6.29 5.44 16.06
CA PRO A 226 7.40 5.11 16.95
C PRO A 226 8.05 3.79 16.53
N LEU A 227 9.21 3.50 17.15
CA LEU A 227 9.89 2.22 16.94
C LEU A 227 8.94 1.08 17.29
N LEU A 228 8.59 0.31 16.26
CA LEU A 228 7.93 -0.97 16.43
C LEU A 228 9.02 -2.02 16.24
N ASN A 229 9.13 -2.93 17.20
CA ASN A 229 9.97 -4.12 17.05
C ASN A 229 9.37 -4.96 15.93
N THR A 230 9.81 -4.73 14.70
CA THR A 230 9.35 -5.47 13.54
C THR A 230 10.09 -6.80 13.57
N ARG A 231 9.35 -7.91 13.66
CA ARG A 231 9.77 -9.31 13.71
C ARG A 231 11.27 -9.61 13.87
N ARG A 232 11.60 -10.46 14.84
CA ARG A 232 12.89 -11.17 14.89
C ARG A 232 13.15 -11.92 13.59
N ALA A 233 14.15 -11.48 12.83
CA ALA A 233 14.73 -12.23 11.73
C ALA A 233 15.89 -13.07 12.31
N GLY A 234 15.55 -14.17 12.97
CA GLY A 234 16.53 -14.99 13.68
C GLY A 234 17.04 -14.30 14.96
N LEU A 235 18.34 -13.98 15.00
CA LEU A 235 19.01 -13.27 16.10
C LEU A 235 19.11 -11.75 15.89
N THR A 236 18.51 -11.25 14.81
CA THR A 236 18.56 -9.83 14.43
C THR A 236 17.23 -9.18 14.77
N ASP A 237 17.30 -8.12 15.60
CA ASP A 237 16.19 -7.22 15.87
C ASP A 237 16.24 -6.06 14.87
N VAL A 238 15.11 -5.75 14.24
CA VAL A 238 14.96 -4.63 13.30
C VAL A 238 13.90 -3.67 13.84
N ASP A 239 14.35 -2.49 14.21
CA ASP A 239 13.47 -1.40 14.62
C ASP A 239 13.27 -0.43 13.46
N ILE A 240 12.01 -0.17 13.13
CA ILE A 240 11.63 0.79 12.10
C ILE A 240 10.86 1.92 12.75
N HIS A 241 11.24 3.16 12.45
CA HIS A 241 10.48 4.35 12.79
C HIS A 241 10.26 5.19 11.55
N THR A 242 9.08 5.81 11.46
CA THR A 242 8.72 6.61 10.28
C THR A 242 8.24 7.97 10.73
N PHE A 243 8.68 9.01 10.02
CA PHE A 243 8.14 10.34 10.11
C PHE A 243 7.65 10.77 8.73
N GLY A 244 6.42 11.26 8.64
CA GLY A 244 5.81 11.67 7.38
C GLY A 244 5.07 13.00 7.49
N LEU A 245 5.01 13.71 6.37
CA LEU A 245 4.22 14.91 6.17
C LEU A 245 3.31 14.72 4.96
N THR A 246 2.03 15.05 5.12
CA THR A 246 1.02 14.95 4.07
C THR A 246 0.36 16.32 3.88
N GLY A 247 0.33 16.79 2.64
CA GLY A 247 -0.43 17.97 2.23
C GLY A 247 -1.66 17.54 1.42
N ALA A 248 -2.84 18.06 1.76
CA ALA A 248 -4.09 17.65 1.14
C ALA A 248 -5.00 18.83 0.77
N GLY A 249 -5.65 18.70 -0.38
CA GLY A 249 -6.76 19.55 -0.82
C GLY A 249 -8.05 18.75 -0.83
N CYS A 250 -9.02 19.17 -0.03
CA CYS A 250 -10.22 18.40 0.28
C CYS A 250 -11.49 19.12 -0.16
N PHE A 251 -12.39 18.40 -0.83
CA PHE A 251 -13.75 18.84 -1.08
C PHE A 251 -14.68 18.32 0.03
N LYS A 252 -15.48 19.22 0.60
CA LYS A 252 -16.36 18.93 1.75
C LYS A 252 -17.82 18.87 1.33
N ARG A 253 -18.48 17.75 1.62
CA ARG A 253 -19.93 17.56 1.51
C ARG A 253 -20.43 16.79 2.73
N ALA A 254 -20.81 17.52 3.78
CA ALA A 254 -21.14 16.96 5.09
C ALA A 254 -22.08 15.73 4.98
N PRO A 255 -21.77 14.63 5.69
CA PRO A 255 -20.64 14.44 6.64
C PRO A 255 -19.32 13.98 5.96
N LEU A 256 -19.29 13.88 4.64
CA LEU A 256 -18.18 13.31 3.88
C LEU A 256 -17.14 14.35 3.46
N LEU A 257 -15.89 13.91 3.42
CA LEU A 257 -14.74 14.67 2.93
C LEU A 257 -13.98 13.77 1.93
N GLY A 258 -13.65 14.30 0.76
CA GLY A 258 -12.78 13.64 -0.21
C GLY A 258 -11.58 14.52 -0.54
N CYS A 259 -10.37 13.99 -0.47
CA CYS A 259 -9.13 14.74 -0.64
C CYS A 259 -8.22 14.11 -1.68
N LEU A 260 -7.48 14.97 -2.38
CA LEU A 260 -6.25 14.60 -3.08
C LEU A 260 -5.07 15.02 -2.21
N LEU A 261 -4.04 14.19 -2.16
CA LEU A 261 -2.89 14.43 -1.29
C LEU A 261 -1.57 14.07 -1.94
N VAL A 262 -0.52 14.69 -1.40
CA VAL A 262 0.87 14.32 -1.59
C VAL A 262 1.47 14.05 -0.22
N THR A 263 2.27 13.00 -0.11
CA THR A 263 2.90 12.58 1.14
C THR A 263 4.39 12.39 0.93
N GLY A 264 5.20 12.69 1.93
CA GLY A 264 6.63 12.41 1.91
C GLY A 264 7.19 12.35 3.31
N GLY A 265 8.34 11.70 3.46
CA GLY A 265 8.89 11.48 4.79
C GLY A 265 10.21 10.73 4.79
N ILE A 266 10.59 10.28 5.97
CA ILE A 266 11.79 9.50 6.23
C ILE A 266 11.41 8.22 6.98
N VAL A 267 11.98 7.11 6.55
CA VAL A 267 11.95 5.81 7.24
C VAL A 267 13.34 5.58 7.81
N GLY A 268 13.45 5.55 9.13
CA GLY A 268 14.67 5.21 9.83
C GLY A 268 14.64 3.76 10.29
N THR A 269 15.78 3.09 10.18
CA THR A 269 15.95 1.69 10.59
C THR A 269 17.15 1.55 11.49
N VAL A 270 16.98 0.76 12.54
CA VAL A 270 18.06 0.32 13.42
C VAL A 270 18.06 -1.19 13.41
N VAL A 271 19.16 -1.77 12.96
CA VAL A 271 19.37 -3.21 12.95
C VAL A 271 20.35 -3.53 14.07
N SER A 272 19.93 -4.34 15.02
CA SER A 272 20.79 -4.83 16.10
C SER A 272 20.86 -6.35 16.07
N SER A 273 22.05 -6.86 15.76
CA SER A 273 22.46 -8.26 15.91
C SER A 273 23.63 -8.33 16.89
N ARG A 274 23.89 -9.52 17.46
CA ARG A 274 25.09 -9.74 18.30
C ARG A 274 26.39 -9.46 17.54
N ASP A 275 26.40 -9.74 16.24
CA ASP A 275 27.60 -9.66 15.43
C ASP A 275 27.72 -8.34 14.66
N TYR A 276 26.64 -7.55 14.60
CA TYR A 276 26.57 -6.35 13.77
C TYR A 276 25.47 -5.38 14.22
N ALA A 277 25.77 -4.08 14.23
CA ALA A 277 24.81 -3.02 14.47
C ALA A 277 24.86 -2.00 13.34
N TRP A 278 23.70 -1.60 12.82
CA TRP A 278 23.60 -0.63 11.74
C TRP A 278 22.41 0.29 11.89
N ARG A 279 22.55 1.48 11.29
CA ARG A 279 21.53 2.50 11.24
C ARG A 279 21.47 3.05 9.82
N GLY A 280 20.28 3.16 9.28
CA GLY A 280 20.05 3.82 8.00
C GLY A 280 18.75 4.58 7.97
N ALA A 281 18.65 5.51 7.04
CA ALA A 281 17.42 6.25 6.79
C ALA A 281 17.22 6.40 5.28
N GLY A 282 15.98 6.25 4.84
CA GLY A 282 15.57 6.43 3.45
C GLY A 282 14.40 7.43 3.36
N GLY A 283 14.43 8.31 2.36
CA GLY A 283 13.32 9.22 2.08
C GLY A 283 12.27 8.57 1.19
N PHE A 284 11.00 8.89 1.39
CA PHE A 284 9.92 8.47 0.49
C PHE A 284 9.07 9.66 0.06
N PHE A 285 8.41 9.51 -1.10
CA PHE A 285 7.46 10.48 -1.64
C PHE A 285 6.35 9.73 -2.40
N GLY A 286 5.11 10.20 -2.30
CA GLY A 286 3.95 9.59 -2.92
C GLY A 286 2.78 10.54 -3.11
N ALA A 287 1.79 10.09 -3.88
CA ALA A 287 0.55 10.82 -4.13
C ALA A 287 -0.65 9.89 -3.98
N GLY A 288 -1.78 10.43 -3.55
CA GLY A 288 -2.90 9.59 -3.16
C GLY A 288 -4.23 10.31 -3.00
N ALA A 289 -5.15 9.59 -2.39
CA ALA A 289 -6.47 10.09 -2.02
C ALA A 289 -6.79 9.73 -0.58
N ARG A 290 -7.60 10.58 0.06
CA ARG A 290 -8.13 10.36 1.41
C ARG A 290 -9.63 10.59 1.43
N THR A 291 -10.35 9.73 2.12
CA THR A 291 -11.77 9.92 2.43
C THR A 291 -11.95 10.01 3.92
N ALA A 292 -12.80 10.92 4.38
CA ALA A 292 -13.11 11.07 5.80
C ALA A 292 -14.60 11.24 6.07
N VAL A 293 -15.01 10.89 7.29
CA VAL A 293 -16.33 11.20 7.85
C VAL A 293 -16.13 12.08 9.07
N GLU A 294 -16.81 13.23 9.12
CA GLU A 294 -16.78 14.17 10.23
C GLU A 294 -18.07 14.11 11.05
N PHE A 295 -17.93 13.95 12.37
CA PHE A 295 -19.00 13.95 13.35
C PHE A 295 -18.91 15.22 14.20
N PRO A 296 -19.84 16.19 14.06
CA PRO A 296 -19.82 17.40 14.86
C PRO A 296 -20.18 17.07 16.31
N LEU A 297 -19.27 17.34 17.25
CA LEU A 297 -19.50 17.20 18.69
C LEU A 297 -19.97 18.53 19.31
N SER A 298 -19.47 19.65 18.80
CA SER A 298 -19.90 21.01 19.17
C SER A 298 -19.71 21.98 18.00
N SER A 299 -19.87 23.29 18.22
CA SER A 299 -19.58 24.32 17.22
C SER A 299 -18.09 24.45 16.86
N HIS A 300 -17.21 23.95 17.74
CA HIS A 300 -15.75 24.03 17.60
C HIS A 300 -15.09 22.64 17.55
N LEU A 301 -15.72 21.61 18.11
CA LEU A 301 -15.15 20.29 18.24
C LEU A 301 -15.80 19.30 17.27
N MET A 302 -14.99 18.54 16.53
CA MET A 302 -15.45 17.46 15.65
C MET A 302 -14.60 16.22 15.85
N ALA A 303 -15.20 15.04 15.73
CA ALA A 303 -14.46 13.79 15.57
C ALA A 303 -14.38 13.46 14.08
N ARG A 304 -13.24 12.95 13.63
CA ARG A 304 -13.04 12.51 12.24
C ARG A 304 -12.47 11.12 12.21
N VAL A 305 -12.98 10.31 11.29
CA VAL A 305 -12.40 9.02 10.90
C VAL A 305 -12.03 9.10 9.43
N ASP A 306 -10.81 8.70 9.08
CA ASP A 306 -10.35 8.70 7.70
C ASP A 306 -9.57 7.46 7.29
N VAL A 307 -9.55 7.27 5.97
CA VAL A 307 -8.75 6.27 5.27
C VAL A 307 -8.05 6.96 4.12
N GLU A 308 -6.76 6.70 4.00
CA GLU A 308 -5.85 7.24 3.01
C GLU A 308 -5.15 6.10 2.28
N VAL A 309 -5.03 6.26 0.96
CA VAL A 309 -4.20 5.39 0.12
C VAL A 309 -3.30 6.28 -0.71
N ALA A 310 -1.98 6.05 -0.63
CA ALA A 310 -0.97 6.76 -1.41
C ALA A 310 -0.11 5.77 -2.19
N LEU A 311 0.10 6.05 -3.47
CA LEU A 311 1.06 5.34 -4.29
C LEU A 311 2.42 6.01 -4.10
N PRO A 312 3.46 5.27 -3.68
CA PRO A 312 4.81 5.82 -3.65
C PRO A 312 5.22 6.15 -5.09
N LEU A 313 5.78 7.34 -5.29
CA LEU A 313 6.44 7.75 -6.53
C LEU A 313 7.95 7.56 -6.39
N ILE A 314 8.46 7.67 -5.15
CA ILE A 314 9.84 7.40 -4.76
C ILE A 314 9.78 6.59 -3.45
N GLY A 315 10.28 5.36 -3.49
CA GLY A 315 10.36 4.49 -2.31
C GLY A 315 11.58 4.81 -1.44
N ALA A 316 11.47 4.52 -0.15
CA ALA A 316 12.62 4.59 0.76
C ALA A 316 13.63 3.49 0.40
N ARG A 317 14.79 3.89 -0.11
CA ARG A 317 15.92 2.97 -0.30
C ARG A 317 16.63 2.79 1.03
N LEU A 318 16.59 1.57 1.54
CA LEU A 318 17.38 1.13 2.68
C LEU A 318 18.42 0.15 2.11
N ASP A 319 19.63 0.65 1.85
CA ASP A 319 20.71 -0.08 1.15
C ASP A 319 21.27 -1.30 1.91
N PHE A 320 20.54 -1.85 2.89
CA PHE A 320 21.02 -2.89 3.79
C PHE A 320 20.93 -4.32 3.21
N PHE A 321 20.06 -4.56 2.23
CA PHE A 321 19.82 -5.90 1.65
C PHE A 321 19.77 -5.88 0.11
N GLY A 322 20.76 -5.30 -0.58
CA GLY A 322 20.73 -5.21 -2.05
C GLY A 322 19.43 -4.56 -2.57
N PRO A 323 19.01 -4.80 -3.82
CA PRO A 323 17.68 -4.41 -4.29
C PRO A 323 16.65 -5.22 -3.48
N SER A 324 16.18 -4.61 -2.40
CA SER A 324 15.28 -5.26 -1.47
C SER A 324 13.86 -5.27 -2.04
N PRO A 325 13.02 -6.26 -1.72
CA PRO A 325 11.61 -6.32 -2.14
C PRO A 325 10.76 -5.11 -1.73
N TRP A 326 11.28 -4.21 -0.87
CA TRP A 326 10.70 -2.92 -0.53
C TRP A 326 10.79 -1.88 -1.67
N GLU A 327 11.55 -2.16 -2.73
CA GLU A 327 11.63 -1.29 -3.91
C GLU A 327 10.38 -1.32 -4.79
N HIS A 328 9.41 -2.20 -4.49
CA HIS A 328 8.14 -2.19 -5.18
C HIS A 328 7.17 -1.20 -4.56
N LEU A 329 6.41 -0.55 -5.44
CA LEU A 329 5.47 0.54 -5.19
C LEU A 329 4.25 0.07 -4.38
N ILE A 330 4.46 -0.52 -3.19
CA ILE A 330 3.38 -0.98 -2.34
C ILE A 330 2.58 0.27 -1.93
N PRO A 331 1.28 0.33 -2.24
CA PRO A 331 0.45 1.43 -1.80
C PRO A 331 0.53 1.56 -0.27
N VAL A 332 0.84 2.76 0.19
CA VAL A 332 0.75 3.10 1.60
C VAL A 332 -0.73 3.23 1.92
N ALA A 333 -1.21 2.38 2.82
CA ALA A 333 -2.58 2.43 3.31
C ALA A 333 -2.57 2.87 4.78
N THR A 334 -3.28 3.95 5.07
CA THR A 334 -3.31 4.58 6.38
C THR A 334 -4.76 4.77 6.80
N GLY A 335 -5.11 4.37 8.02
CA GLY A 335 -6.43 4.62 8.61
C GLY A 335 -6.28 5.29 9.96
N GLY A 336 -7.21 6.16 10.35
CA GLY A 336 -7.06 6.88 11.61
C GLY A 336 -8.31 7.55 12.13
N GLY A 337 -8.19 8.06 13.35
CA GLY A 337 -9.20 8.87 14.01
C GLY A 337 -8.56 10.09 14.66
N SER A 338 -9.21 11.26 14.55
CA SER A 338 -8.72 12.50 15.15
C SER A 338 -9.85 13.32 15.77
N LEU A 339 -9.49 14.14 16.74
CA LEU A 339 -10.32 15.21 17.28
C LEU A 339 -9.85 16.54 16.72
N LEU A 340 -10.79 17.30 16.14
CA LEU A 340 -10.56 18.58 15.50
C LEU A 340 -11.12 19.71 16.33
N TYR A 341 -10.33 20.76 16.49
CA TYR A 341 -10.74 22.02 17.10
C TYR A 341 -10.66 23.15 16.07
N ALA A 342 -11.81 23.74 15.74
CA ALA A 342 -11.94 24.85 14.78
C ALA A 342 -12.06 26.21 15.50
N PHE A 343 -11.32 27.21 15.01
CA PHE A 343 -11.27 28.58 15.53
C PHE A 343 -11.40 29.64 14.43
#